data_AF-A0A1L7NPC2-F1
#
_entry.id   AF-A0A1L7NPC2-F1
#
_cell.length_a   1.000
_cell.length_b   1.000
_cell.length_c   1.000
_cell.angle_alpha   90.00
_cell.angle_beta   90.00
_cell.angle_gamma   90.00
#
_symmetry.space_group_name_H-M   'P 1'
#
loop_
_entity.id
_entity.type
_entity.pdbx_description
1 polymer ?
#
loop_
_entity_poly.entity_id
_entity_poly.type
_entity_poly.pdbx_seq_one_letter_code
_entity_poly.pdbx_strand_id
1 'polypeptide(L)'
;MPEESYCSYDEARQIIAALNICTAGQYRSRYKEHAGLPSNPPIFFAGKGWDCWYVFLSKAKPDLYESLSQAQIAARFLGISTQLEYVARYKEDSRLPSDPVRFYDECKSWRHFFQEDYEKAYPTYEEAKSAARRLGVHTAKEYKNRYLADKKLRSESPLLS
;
A
#
# COMPACT_ATOMS: atom_id res chain seq x y z
N MET A 1 10.34 18.21 -35.40
CA MET A 1 10.57 17.97 -33.96
C MET A 1 11.67 16.93 -33.89
N PRO A 2 12.77 17.11 -33.14
CA PRO A 2 13.80 16.09 -33.11
C PRO A 2 13.22 14.85 -32.41
N GLU A 3 13.30 13.71 -33.08
CA GLU A 3 13.09 12.40 -32.47
C GLU A 3 14.22 12.20 -31.46
N GLU A 4 14.04 12.63 -30.21
CA GLU A 4 14.89 12.17 -29.11
C GLU A 4 14.64 10.68 -28.95
N SER A 5 15.41 9.89 -29.69
CA SER A 5 15.42 8.43 -29.62
C SER A 5 15.90 8.04 -28.23
N TYR A 6 14.95 7.71 -27.36
CA TYR A 6 15.24 7.17 -26.04
C TYR A 6 16.09 5.90 -26.17
N CYS A 7 17.00 5.70 -25.21
CA CYS A 7 17.90 4.55 -25.22
C CYS A 7 17.14 3.24 -24.91
N SER A 8 17.76 2.11 -25.26
CA SER A 8 17.26 0.78 -24.93
C SER A 8 17.21 0.53 -23.41
N TYR A 9 16.53 -0.53 -22.99
CA TYR A 9 16.41 -0.87 -21.57
C TYR A 9 17.78 -1.10 -20.90
N ASP A 10 18.67 -1.83 -21.57
CA ASP A 10 20.01 -2.14 -21.04
C ASP A 10 20.91 -0.90 -21.00
N GLU A 11 20.87 -0.06 -22.04
CA GLU A 11 21.60 1.22 -22.06
C GLU A 11 21.10 2.16 -20.97
N ALA A 12 19.78 2.26 -20.78
CA ALA A 12 19.20 3.07 -19.71
C ALA A 12 19.71 2.61 -18.33
N ARG A 13 19.84 1.30 -18.12
CA ARG A 13 20.41 0.72 -16.90
C ARG A 13 21.90 1.04 -16.71
N GLN A 14 22.68 1.07 -17.78
CA GLN A 14 24.08 1.49 -17.73
C GLN A 14 24.21 2.98 -17.41
N ILE A 15 23.38 3.83 -18.02
CA ILE A 15 23.38 5.28 -17.80
C ILE A 15 23.02 5.60 -16.34
N ILE A 16 21.94 5.03 -15.80
CA ILE A 16 21.56 5.29 -14.40
C ILE A 16 22.62 4.78 -13.41
N ALA A 17 23.30 3.67 -13.73
CA ALA A 17 24.41 3.17 -12.92
C ALA A 17 25.60 4.15 -12.97
N ALA A 18 25.96 4.66 -14.14
CA ALA A 18 27.00 5.67 -14.31
C ALA A 18 26.69 7.00 -13.60
N LEU A 19 25.41 7.42 -13.59
CA LEU A 19 24.94 8.62 -12.89
C LEU A 19 24.72 8.41 -11.38
N ASN A 20 24.98 7.20 -10.89
CA ASN A 20 24.74 6.78 -9.51
C ASN A 20 23.30 7.03 -9.03
N ILE A 21 22.32 6.80 -9.92
CA ILE A 21 20.89 6.89 -9.62
C ILE A 21 20.46 5.54 -9.03
N CYS A 22 20.26 5.52 -7.71
CA CYS A 22 20.01 4.29 -6.94
C CYS A 22 18.56 4.14 -6.46
N THR A 23 17.73 5.17 -6.63
CA THR A 23 16.34 5.20 -6.12
C THR A 23 15.39 5.77 -7.17
N ALA A 24 14.12 5.37 -7.11
CA ALA A 24 13.09 5.93 -7.99
C ALA A 24 12.92 7.44 -7.81
N GLY A 25 13.13 7.96 -6.58
CA GLY A 25 13.10 9.40 -6.30
C GLY A 25 14.24 10.16 -6.98
N GLN A 26 15.46 9.62 -6.92
CA GLN A 26 16.61 10.18 -7.64
C GLN A 26 16.37 10.13 -9.16
N TYR A 27 15.84 9.03 -9.69
CA TYR A 27 15.53 8.92 -11.11
C TYR A 27 14.56 10.02 -11.56
N ARG A 28 13.43 10.18 -10.86
CA ARG A 28 12.43 11.21 -11.18
C ARG A 28 13.01 12.62 -11.17
N SER A 29 14.01 12.88 -10.32
CA SER A 29 14.64 14.20 -10.21
C SER A 29 15.75 14.43 -11.24
N ARG A 30 16.42 13.35 -11.68
CA ARG A 30 17.68 13.41 -12.44
C ARG A 30 17.61 12.79 -13.84
N TYR A 31 16.48 12.21 -14.26
CA TYR A 31 16.38 11.56 -15.58
C TYR A 31 16.74 12.50 -16.74
N LYS A 32 16.46 13.80 -16.59
CA LYS A 32 16.80 14.84 -17.58
C LYS A 32 18.30 15.10 -17.72
N GLU A 33 19.15 14.57 -16.84
CA GLU A 33 20.61 14.65 -16.99
C GLU A 33 21.11 13.88 -18.22
N HIS A 34 20.29 12.98 -18.78
CA HIS A 34 20.59 12.29 -20.03
C HIS A 34 19.35 12.24 -20.92
N ALA A 35 19.42 12.85 -22.12
CA ALA A 35 18.29 12.96 -23.06
C ALA A 35 17.68 11.60 -23.45
N GLY A 36 18.48 10.53 -23.42
CA GLY A 36 18.01 9.16 -23.71
C GLY A 36 17.12 8.52 -22.63
N LEU A 37 17.00 9.09 -21.43
CA LEU A 37 16.22 8.50 -20.34
C LEU A 37 14.74 8.94 -20.38
N PRO A 38 13.77 8.01 -20.40
CA PRO A 38 12.36 8.35 -20.42
C PRO A 38 11.86 8.87 -19.06
N SER A 39 10.90 9.80 -19.07
CA SER A 39 10.28 10.29 -17.83
C SER A 39 9.48 9.21 -17.07
N ASN A 40 8.93 8.23 -17.80
CA ASN A 40 8.17 7.12 -17.26
C ASN A 40 8.67 5.77 -17.79
N PRO A 41 9.73 5.20 -17.16
CA PRO A 41 10.31 3.92 -17.55
C PRO A 41 9.32 2.74 -17.55
N PRO A 42 8.40 2.59 -16.56
CA PRO A 42 7.38 1.53 -16.59
C PRO A 42 6.57 1.48 -17.89
N ILE A 43 6.23 2.62 -18.46
CA ILE A 43 5.46 2.69 -19.70
C ILE A 43 6.37 2.50 -20.91
N PHE A 44 7.51 3.19 -20.94
CA PHE A 44 8.38 3.19 -22.12
C PHE A 44 9.05 1.84 -22.39
N PHE A 45 9.41 1.13 -21.31
CA PHE A 45 10.05 -0.19 -21.37
C PHE A 45 9.06 -1.35 -21.17
N ALA A 46 7.75 -1.08 -21.18
CA ALA A 46 6.73 -2.13 -21.16
C ALA A 46 6.94 -3.10 -22.33
N GLY A 47 7.06 -4.40 -22.03
CA GLY A 47 7.35 -5.44 -23.03
C GLY A 47 8.80 -5.46 -23.55
N LYS A 48 9.68 -4.57 -23.08
CA LYS A 48 11.10 -4.49 -23.46
C LYS A 48 12.05 -4.90 -22.32
N GLY A 49 11.56 -5.72 -21.39
CA GLY A 49 12.33 -6.18 -20.22
C GLY A 49 12.08 -5.42 -18.91
N TRP A 50 11.15 -4.46 -18.90
CA TRP A 50 10.69 -3.88 -17.64
C TRP A 50 9.98 -4.91 -16.77
N ASP A 51 10.41 -5.01 -15.51
CA ASP A 51 9.77 -5.80 -14.46
C ASP A 51 9.32 -4.86 -13.33
N CYS A 52 10.29 -4.34 -12.57
CA CYS A 52 10.02 -3.36 -11.51
C CYS A 52 11.21 -2.43 -11.27
N TRP A 53 10.98 -1.40 -10.45
CA TRP A 53 12.01 -0.43 -10.07
C TRP A 53 13.25 -1.07 -9.46
N TYR A 54 13.12 -2.15 -8.68
CA TYR A 54 14.27 -2.82 -8.08
C TYR A 54 15.18 -3.42 -9.16
N VAL A 55 14.61 -4.13 -10.14
CA VAL A 55 15.37 -4.71 -11.26
C VAL A 55 16.01 -3.60 -12.10
N PHE A 56 15.23 -2.57 -12.43
CA PHE A 56 15.73 -1.44 -13.22
C PHE A 56 16.91 -0.74 -12.55
N LEU A 57 16.80 -0.43 -11.25
CA LEU A 57 17.84 0.25 -10.46
C LEU A 57 18.96 -0.69 -9.96
N SER A 58 18.98 -1.96 -10.40
CA SER A 58 19.96 -2.97 -9.95
C SER A 58 20.00 -3.13 -8.42
N LYS A 59 18.84 -3.07 -7.77
CA LYS A 59 18.67 -3.28 -6.33
C LYS A 59 18.06 -4.65 -6.06
N ALA A 60 18.45 -5.24 -4.93
CA ALA A 60 17.80 -6.46 -4.44
C ALA A 60 16.32 -6.18 -4.17
N LYS A 61 15.45 -7.09 -4.63
CA LYS A 61 14.04 -7.07 -4.25
C LYS A 61 13.96 -7.34 -2.74
N PRO A 62 13.13 -6.60 -1.98
CA PRO A 62 12.96 -6.88 -0.56
C PRO A 62 12.26 -8.24 -0.38
N ASP A 63 12.72 -9.03 0.58
CA ASP A 63 12.09 -10.30 1.00
C ASP A 63 10.92 -9.98 1.95
N LEU A 64 9.79 -9.58 1.37
CA LEU A 64 8.56 -9.30 2.08
C LEU A 64 7.65 -10.52 2.09
N TYR A 65 6.72 -10.58 3.04
CA TYR A 65 5.68 -11.61 3.04
C TYR A 65 4.87 -11.58 1.74
N GLU A 66 4.67 -12.75 1.14
CA GLU A 66 4.03 -12.89 -0.18
C GLU A 66 2.52 -12.62 -0.12
N SER A 67 1.88 -12.87 1.03
CA SER A 67 0.43 -12.73 1.20
C SER A 67 0.07 -11.79 2.35
N LEU A 68 -1.09 -11.14 2.21
CA LEU A 68 -1.66 -10.33 3.30
C LEU A 68 -1.77 -11.13 4.60
N SER A 69 -2.25 -12.38 4.52
CA SER A 69 -2.45 -13.24 5.70
C SER A 69 -1.17 -13.47 6.50
N GLN A 70 -0.03 -13.75 5.83
CA GLN A 70 1.27 -13.90 6.49
C GLN A 70 1.70 -12.61 7.18
N ALA A 71 1.56 -11.46 6.52
CA ALA A 71 1.90 -10.17 7.12
C ALA A 71 1.01 -9.81 8.31
N GLN A 72 -0.29 -10.17 8.26
CA GLN A 72 -1.21 -10.00 9.38
C GLN A 72 -0.82 -10.86 10.58
N ILE A 73 -0.46 -12.13 10.36
CA ILE A 73 0.01 -13.05 11.40
C ILE A 73 1.28 -12.50 12.05
N ALA A 74 2.24 -12.04 11.25
CA ALA A 74 3.49 -11.47 11.74
C ALA A 74 3.25 -10.20 12.57
N ALA A 75 2.42 -9.27 12.08
CA ALA A 75 2.06 -8.06 12.83
C ALA A 75 1.38 -8.39 14.17
N ARG A 76 0.48 -9.39 14.19
CA ARG A 76 -0.16 -9.87 15.43
C ARG A 76 0.85 -10.50 16.39
N PHE A 77 1.80 -11.27 15.88
CA PHE A 77 2.86 -11.88 16.69
C PHE A 77 3.72 -10.83 17.39
N LEU A 78 3.96 -9.68 16.74
CA LEU A 78 4.63 -8.51 17.32
C LEU A 78 3.73 -7.70 18.29
N GLY A 79 2.46 -8.08 18.43
CA GLY A 79 1.47 -7.32 19.21
C GLY A 79 1.14 -5.96 18.61
N ILE A 80 1.31 -5.78 17.29
CA ILE A 80 0.97 -4.54 16.58
C ILE A 80 -0.50 -4.61 16.16
N SER A 81 -1.31 -3.67 16.63
CA SER A 81 -2.77 -3.69 16.45
C SER A 81 -3.33 -2.43 15.79
N THR A 82 -2.51 -1.38 15.66
CA THR A 82 -2.92 -0.10 15.08
C THR A 82 -1.95 0.36 14.00
N GLN A 83 -2.44 1.23 13.10
CA GLN A 83 -1.59 1.86 12.08
C GLN A 83 -0.44 2.66 12.72
N LEU A 84 -0.69 3.36 13.83
CA LEU A 84 0.33 4.17 14.49
C LEU A 84 1.46 3.30 15.05
N GLU A 85 1.11 2.21 15.74
CA GLU A 85 2.08 1.21 16.21
C GLU A 85 2.84 0.60 15.04
N TYR A 86 2.15 0.26 13.95
CA TYR A 86 2.77 -0.35 12.78
C TYR A 86 3.80 0.56 12.14
N VAL A 87 3.47 1.82 11.89
CA VAL A 87 4.43 2.78 11.33
C VAL A 87 5.68 2.92 12.21
N ALA A 88 5.52 2.85 13.53
CA ALA A 88 6.64 2.92 14.47
C ALA A 88 7.46 1.62 14.55
N ARG A 89 6.82 0.46 14.41
CA ARG A 89 7.37 -0.84 14.82
C ARG A 89 7.48 -1.89 13.72
N TYR A 90 6.98 -1.65 12.51
CA TYR A 90 6.99 -2.67 11.44
C TYR A 90 8.40 -3.19 11.14
N LYS A 91 9.44 -2.36 11.33
CA LYS A 91 10.84 -2.74 11.15
C LYS A 91 11.38 -3.75 12.17
N GLU A 92 10.62 -4.05 13.23
CA GLU A 92 10.92 -5.17 14.13
C GLU A 92 10.89 -6.51 13.38
N ASP A 93 10.15 -6.58 12.27
CA ASP A 93 10.21 -7.67 11.30
C ASP A 93 10.54 -7.11 9.90
N SER A 94 11.73 -7.41 9.41
CA SER A 94 12.21 -6.91 8.12
C SER A 94 11.37 -7.35 6.92
N ARG A 95 10.50 -8.34 7.07
CA ARG A 95 9.62 -8.86 6.01
C ARG A 95 8.27 -8.15 5.97
N LEU A 96 7.98 -7.29 6.94
CA LEU A 96 6.78 -6.44 6.92
C LEU A 96 6.98 -5.25 5.96
N PRO A 97 6.03 -5.01 5.02
CA PRO A 97 6.08 -3.82 4.17
C PRO A 97 5.86 -2.55 5.00
N SER A 98 6.37 -1.41 4.55
CA SER A 98 6.10 -0.13 5.20
C SER A 98 4.65 0.35 5.07
N ASP A 99 3.97 -0.08 4.00
CA ASP A 99 2.57 0.23 3.72
C ASP A 99 1.88 -1.03 3.14
N PRO A 100 1.32 -1.91 4.00
CA PRO A 100 0.65 -3.13 3.56
C PRO A 100 -0.59 -2.85 2.70
N VAL A 101 -1.25 -1.70 2.87
CA VAL A 101 -2.44 -1.34 2.08
C VAL A 101 -2.08 -1.08 0.62
N ARG A 102 -0.90 -0.52 0.36
CA ARG A 102 -0.39 -0.33 -1.00
C ARG A 102 0.32 -1.55 -1.57
N PHE A 103 0.83 -2.41 -0.71
CA PHE A 103 1.62 -3.57 -1.13
C PHE A 103 0.74 -4.77 -1.51
N TYR A 104 -0.34 -5.01 -0.78
CA TYR A 104 -1.26 -6.12 -1.01
C TYR A 104 -2.55 -5.62 -1.65
N ASP A 105 -2.85 -6.05 -2.89
CA ASP A 105 -4.04 -5.64 -3.64
C ASP A 105 -5.36 -6.04 -2.93
N GLU A 106 -5.32 -7.13 -2.16
CA GLU A 106 -6.43 -7.58 -1.31
C GLU A 106 -6.65 -6.66 -0.09
N CYS A 107 -5.64 -5.92 0.35
CA CYS A 107 -5.70 -5.10 1.56
C CYS A 107 -6.42 -3.77 1.30
N LYS A 108 -7.74 -3.73 1.53
CA LYS A 108 -8.57 -2.55 1.27
C LYS A 108 -8.35 -1.37 2.22
N SER A 109 -7.83 -1.60 3.43
CA SER A 109 -7.59 -0.54 4.41
C SER A 109 -6.73 -1.05 5.57
N TRP A 110 -6.19 -0.15 6.38
CA TRP A 110 -5.56 -0.49 7.66
C TRP A 110 -6.50 -1.26 8.58
N ARG A 111 -7.80 -0.98 8.51
CA ARG A 111 -8.81 -1.73 9.26
C ARG A 111 -8.89 -3.18 8.78
N HIS A 112 -8.83 -3.41 7.47
CA HIS A 112 -8.76 -4.75 6.90
C HIS A 112 -7.48 -5.46 7.37
N PHE A 113 -6.35 -4.76 7.41
CA PHE A 113 -5.09 -5.32 7.88
C PHE A 113 -5.17 -5.83 9.33
N PHE A 114 -5.71 -5.04 10.28
CA PHE A 114 -5.70 -5.44 11.69
C PHE A 114 -6.91 -6.23 12.17
N GLN A 115 -8.09 -6.12 11.53
CA GLN A 115 -9.32 -6.72 12.04
C GLN A 115 -9.68 -8.03 11.34
N GLU A 116 -9.65 -9.13 12.10
CA GLU A 116 -10.04 -10.47 11.64
C GLU A 116 -11.50 -10.57 11.18
N ASP A 117 -12.37 -9.70 11.71
CA ASP A 117 -13.80 -9.69 11.40
C ASP A 117 -14.17 -8.64 10.33
N TYR A 118 -13.19 -8.06 9.63
CA TYR A 118 -13.44 -7.05 8.58
C TYR A 118 -14.43 -7.55 7.51
N GLU A 119 -14.28 -8.81 7.08
CA GLU A 119 -15.21 -9.45 6.15
C GLU A 119 -16.53 -9.89 6.78
N LYS A 120 -16.60 -9.99 8.11
CA LYS A 120 -17.82 -10.34 8.86
C LYS A 120 -18.67 -9.11 9.23
N ALA A 121 -18.40 -7.96 8.62
CA ALA A 121 -19.22 -6.77 8.79
C ALA A 121 -20.69 -7.03 8.40
N TYR A 122 -21.60 -6.22 8.92
CA TYR A 122 -23.01 -6.33 8.54
C TYR A 122 -23.16 -6.13 7.01
N PRO A 123 -23.73 -7.11 6.28
CA PRO A 123 -23.84 -7.08 4.83
C PRO A 123 -24.79 -6.00 4.32
N THR A 124 -25.77 -5.59 5.13
CA THR A 124 -26.78 -4.59 4.75
C THR A 124 -26.75 -3.37 5.67
N TYR A 125 -27.15 -2.23 5.11
CA TYR A 125 -27.32 -0.99 5.87
C TYR A 125 -28.32 -1.15 7.01
N GLU A 126 -29.44 -1.86 6.79
CA GLU A 126 -30.47 -2.05 7.82
C GLU A 126 -29.98 -2.86 9.02
N GLU A 127 -29.15 -3.88 8.77
CA GLU A 127 -28.53 -4.65 9.86
C GLU A 127 -27.53 -3.81 10.65
N ALA A 128 -26.69 -3.03 9.95
CA ALA A 128 -25.74 -2.11 10.57
C ALA A 128 -26.45 -1.00 11.37
N LYS A 129 -27.53 -0.44 10.83
CA LYS A 129 -28.38 0.57 11.49
C LYS A 129 -29.06 0.00 12.72
N SER A 130 -29.58 -1.22 12.62
CA SER A 130 -30.19 -1.92 13.75
C SER A 130 -29.16 -2.22 14.84
N ALA A 131 -27.95 -2.62 14.47
CA ALA A 131 -26.85 -2.83 15.41
C ALA A 131 -26.41 -1.53 16.10
N ALA A 132 -26.26 -0.44 15.34
CA ALA A 132 -25.97 0.88 15.89
C ALA A 132 -27.04 1.32 16.90
N ARG A 133 -28.33 1.12 16.57
CA ARG A 133 -29.44 1.40 17.49
C ARG A 133 -29.38 0.54 18.76
N ARG A 134 -29.02 -0.75 18.65
CA ARG A 134 -28.81 -1.63 19.82
C ARG A 134 -27.67 -1.13 20.73
N LEU A 135 -26.66 -0.45 20.18
CA LEU A 135 -25.61 0.22 20.95
C LEU A 135 -26.02 1.58 21.54
N GLY A 136 -27.30 1.97 21.41
CA GLY A 136 -27.81 3.27 21.84
C GLY A 136 -27.24 4.42 21.03
N VAL A 137 -26.88 4.17 19.77
CA VAL A 137 -26.39 5.19 18.84
C VAL A 137 -27.54 5.63 17.94
N HIS A 138 -27.90 6.91 18.02
CA HIS A 138 -28.99 7.51 17.26
C HIS A 138 -28.52 8.61 16.29
N THR A 139 -27.31 9.13 16.48
CA THR A 139 -26.74 10.18 15.63
C THR A 139 -25.40 9.77 15.02
N ALA A 140 -25.03 10.38 13.89
CA ALA A 140 -23.72 10.16 13.28
C ALA A 140 -22.55 10.57 14.21
N LYS A 141 -22.76 11.55 15.10
CA LYS A 141 -21.78 11.97 16.10
C LYS A 141 -21.56 10.89 17.16
N GLU A 142 -22.63 10.31 17.68
CA GLU A 142 -22.55 9.17 18.61
C GLU A 142 -21.93 7.95 17.93
N TYR A 143 -22.24 7.73 16.65
CA TYR A 143 -21.72 6.62 15.88
C TYR A 143 -20.20 6.68 15.82
N LYS A 144 -19.62 7.82 15.44
CA LYS A 144 -18.15 8.01 15.41
C LYS A 144 -17.47 7.64 16.74
N ASN A 145 -18.13 7.85 17.87
CA ASN A 145 -17.57 7.58 19.18
C ASN A 145 -17.78 6.14 19.66
N ARG A 146 -18.80 5.43 19.15
CA ARG A 146 -19.25 4.14 19.70
C ARG A 146 -19.25 2.97 18.73
N TYR A 147 -19.05 3.19 17.43
CA TYR A 147 -19.13 2.10 16.45
C TYR A 147 -18.11 0.99 16.71
N LEU A 148 -16.95 1.30 17.32
CA LEU A 148 -15.93 0.32 17.68
C LEU A 148 -16.38 -0.67 18.78
N ALA A 149 -17.48 -0.39 19.49
CA ALA A 149 -18.05 -1.32 20.47
C ALA A 149 -18.62 -2.60 19.81
N ASP A 150 -18.95 -2.54 18.52
CA ASP A 150 -19.30 -3.70 17.72
C ASP A 150 -18.28 -3.86 16.57
N LYS A 151 -17.52 -4.95 16.62
CA LYS A 151 -16.44 -5.24 15.65
C LYS A 151 -16.96 -5.33 14.21
N LYS A 152 -18.26 -5.60 14.00
CA LYS A 152 -18.91 -5.70 12.69
C LYS A 152 -19.36 -4.35 12.12
N LEU A 153 -19.40 -3.28 12.93
CA LEU A 153 -19.77 -1.94 12.48
C LEU A 153 -18.60 -1.22 11.79
N ARG A 154 -18.85 -0.66 10.59
CA ARG A 154 -17.85 0.07 9.79
C ARG A 154 -17.70 1.52 10.26
N SER A 155 -16.64 2.22 9.87
CA SER A 155 -16.46 3.64 10.24
C SER A 155 -17.46 4.57 9.54
N GLU A 156 -18.02 4.12 8.42
CA GLU A 156 -19.12 4.79 7.74
C GLU A 156 -20.42 4.59 8.52
N SER A 157 -21.13 5.69 8.77
CA SER A 157 -22.34 5.70 9.59
C SER A 157 -23.54 5.18 8.80
N PRO A 158 -24.20 4.11 9.25
CA PRO A 158 -25.44 3.61 8.66
C PRO A 158 -26.65 4.43 9.13
N LEU A 159 -26.47 5.72 9.46
CA LEU A 159 -27.51 6.63 9.93
C LEU A 159 -27.69 7.86 9.02
N LEU A 160 -26.89 7.96 7.95
CA LEU A 160 -26.87 9.11 7.03
C LEU A 160 -27.54 8.84 5.66
N SER A 161 -28.25 7.73 5.49
CA SER A 161 -29.14 7.51 4.33
C SER A 161 -30.60 7.64 4.72
#